data_AF-A0A2D4KZX1-F1
#
_entry.id   AF-A0A2D4KZX1-F1
#
_cell.length_a   1.000
_cell.length_b   1.000
_cell.length_c   1.000
_cell.angle_alpha   90.00
_cell.angle_beta   90.00
_cell.angle_gamma   90.00
#
_symmetry.space_group_name_H-M   'P 1'
#
loop_
_entity.id
_entity.type
_entity.pdbx_description
1 polymer ?
#
loop_
_entity_poly.entity_id
_entity_poly.type
_entity_poly.pdbx_seq_one_letter_code
_entity_poly.pdbx_strand_id
1 'polypeptide(L)'
;VEISSYIYVWNNYRMMELPWDSSWTWYLTFIGVDFGYYWFHRMAHEINFLWAGHQVHHSSEHYNLLTALRQSILQKFSSWIFYLPMALCIPPSVFAVHLQFNLLYQFWIHTEVIENLGPLEFILNTPSHHRVHHGRQYCIL
;
A
#
# COMPACT_ATOMS: atom_id res chain seq x y z
N VAL A 1 2.27 -9.84 10.34
CA VAL A 1 2.12 -8.84 11.41
C VAL A 1 0.87 -8.02 11.17
N GLU A 2 0.71 -7.38 10.01
CA GLU A 2 -0.51 -6.63 9.63
C GLU A 2 -1.82 -7.32 10.03
N ILE A 3 -2.13 -8.49 9.45
CA ILE A 3 -3.41 -9.18 9.72
C ILE A 3 -3.57 -9.53 11.21
N SER A 4 -2.52 -10.06 11.83
CA SER A 4 -2.57 -10.47 13.24
C SER A 4 -2.79 -9.28 14.18
N SER A 5 -2.06 -8.18 13.98
CA SER A 5 -2.22 -6.94 14.75
C SER A 5 -3.59 -6.31 14.51
N TYR A 6 -4.07 -6.31 13.27
CA TYR A 6 -5.39 -5.80 12.92
C TYR A 6 -6.51 -6.60 13.60
N ILE A 7 -6.47 -7.94 13.54
CA ILE A 7 -7.43 -8.82 14.22
C ILE A 7 -7.38 -8.61 15.74
N TYR A 8 -6.18 -8.43 16.31
CA TYR A 8 -6.05 -8.13 17.73
C TYR A 8 -6.78 -6.83 18.11
N VAL A 9 -6.57 -5.76 17.34
CA VAL A 9 -7.26 -4.47 17.59
C VAL A 9 -8.77 -4.62 17.40
N TRP A 10 -9.20 -5.29 16.33
CA TRP A 10 -10.61 -5.57 16.05
C TRP A 10 -11.33 -6.31 17.20
N ASN A 11 -10.69 -7.35 17.72
CA ASN A 11 -11.30 -8.19 18.76
C ASN A 11 -11.42 -7.47 20.11
N ASN A 12 -10.49 -6.56 20.42
CA ASN A 12 -10.39 -5.92 21.75
C ASN A 12 -10.90 -4.47 21.79
N TYR A 13 -10.87 -3.74 20.67
CA TYR A 13 -11.08 -2.29 20.65
C TYR A 13 -12.05 -1.79 19.57
N ARG A 14 -12.69 -2.67 18.78
CA ARG A 14 -13.67 -2.20 17.78
C ARG A 14 -14.79 -1.42 18.44
N MET A 15 -15.15 -0.29 17.84
CA MET A 15 -16.24 0.58 18.32
C MET A 15 -17.56 0.24 17.64
N MET A 16 -17.49 -0.16 16.36
CA MET A 16 -18.64 -0.57 15.58
C MET A 16 -18.23 -1.67 14.59
N GLU A 17 -19.22 -2.34 14.01
CA GLU A 17 -18.99 -3.31 12.95
C GLU A 17 -19.78 -2.89 11.70
N LEU A 18 -19.05 -2.52 10.66
CA LEU A 18 -19.65 -2.26 9.36
C LEU A 18 -20.08 -3.57 8.69
N PRO A 19 -21.30 -3.67 8.13
CA PRO A 19 -21.77 -4.90 7.50
C PRO A 19 -20.88 -5.31 6.33
N TRP A 20 -20.43 -6.56 6.29
CA TRP A 20 -19.53 -7.05 5.24
C TRP A 20 -20.19 -7.10 3.85
N ASP A 21 -21.52 -7.17 3.80
CA ASP A 21 -22.36 -7.24 2.62
C ASP A 21 -22.77 -5.85 2.08
N SER A 22 -22.43 -4.77 2.79
CA SER A 22 -22.68 -3.41 2.35
C SER A 22 -21.59 -2.92 1.40
N SER A 23 -21.97 -2.43 0.21
CA SER A 23 -21.03 -1.84 -0.76
C SER A 23 -20.25 -0.65 -0.18
N TRP A 24 -20.86 0.10 0.75
CA TRP A 24 -20.18 1.22 1.42
C TRP A 24 -18.99 0.75 2.26
N THR A 25 -19.09 -0.40 2.93
CA THR A 25 -17.97 -0.98 3.68
C THR A 25 -16.79 -1.26 2.76
N TRP A 26 -17.06 -1.77 1.56
CA TRP A 26 -16.02 -2.05 0.57
C TRP A 26 -15.38 -0.77 0.02
N TYR A 27 -16.16 0.24 -0.36
CA TYR A 27 -15.62 1.52 -0.82
C TYR A 27 -14.78 2.23 0.25
N LEU A 28 -15.27 2.27 1.50
CA LEU A 28 -14.51 2.83 2.61
C LEU A 28 -13.23 2.04 2.88
N THR A 29 -13.26 0.71 2.75
CA THR A 29 -12.07 -0.12 2.92
C THR A 29 -11.06 0.12 1.80
N PHE A 30 -11.51 0.23 0.55
CA PHE A 30 -10.65 0.56 -0.59
C PHE A 30 -9.90 1.88 -0.35
N ILE A 31 -10.63 2.95 -0.02
CA ILE A 31 -10.05 4.27 0.25
C ILE A 31 -9.13 4.21 1.48
N GLY A 32 -9.54 3.52 2.53
CA GLY A 32 -8.76 3.41 3.77
C GLY A 32 -7.44 2.65 3.59
N VAL A 33 -7.45 1.54 2.85
CA VAL A 33 -6.22 0.79 2.54
C VAL A 33 -5.30 1.63 1.64
N ASP A 34 -5.84 2.29 0.62
CA ASP A 34 -5.05 3.16 -0.25
C ASP A 34 -4.41 4.33 0.52
N PHE A 35 -5.18 4.98 1.40
CA PHE A 35 -4.70 6.03 2.29
C PHE A 35 -3.62 5.54 3.26
N GLY A 36 -3.83 4.36 3.87
CA GLY A 36 -2.84 3.74 4.76
C GLY A 36 -1.53 3.42 4.03
N TYR A 37 -1.64 2.90 2.81
CA TYR A 37 -0.49 2.63 1.95
C TYR A 37 0.25 3.93 1.58
N TYR A 38 -0.46 4.96 1.14
CA TYR A 38 0.11 6.26 0.80
C TYR A 38 0.93 6.84 1.95
N TRP A 39 0.38 6.88 3.17
CA TRP A 39 1.11 7.42 4.31
C TRP A 39 2.30 6.55 4.71
N PHE A 40 2.17 5.23 4.65
CA PHE A 40 3.31 4.35 4.87
C PHE A 40 4.42 4.64 3.85
N HIS A 41 4.07 4.68 2.56
CA HIS A 41 5.02 4.88 1.47
C HIS A 41 5.70 6.24 1.57
N ARG A 42 4.93 7.31 1.75
CA ARG A 42 5.46 8.65 1.98
C ARG A 42 6.42 8.70 3.16
N MET A 43 6.03 8.14 4.30
CA MET A 43 6.89 8.10 5.49
C MET A 43 8.14 7.25 5.27
N ALA A 44 8.07 6.23 4.41
CA ALA A 44 9.22 5.45 4.00
C ALA A 44 10.22 6.22 3.15
N HIS A 45 9.80 7.29 2.47
CA HIS A 45 10.70 8.22 1.76
C HIS A 45 11.16 9.41 2.61
N GLU A 46 10.44 9.75 3.69
CA GLU A 46 10.76 10.91 4.54
C GLU A 46 11.49 10.56 5.85
N ILE A 47 11.38 9.33 6.37
CA ILE A 47 11.95 8.91 7.66
C ILE A 47 13.06 7.88 7.46
N ASN A 48 14.29 8.19 7.90
CA ASN A 48 15.48 7.34 7.73
C ASN A 48 15.30 5.87 8.14
N PHE A 49 14.61 5.59 9.26
CA PHE A 49 14.37 4.22 9.71
C PHE A 49 13.46 3.44 8.74
N LEU A 50 12.41 4.08 8.22
CA LEU A 50 11.50 3.47 7.26
C LEU A 50 12.15 3.36 5.88
N TRP A 51 12.93 4.37 5.48
CA TRP A 51 13.78 4.34 4.29
C TRP A 51 14.77 3.18 4.34
N ALA A 52 15.35 2.87 5.50
CA ALA A 52 16.26 1.73 5.63
C ALA A 52 15.59 0.40 5.22
N GLY A 53 14.28 0.26 5.45
CA GLY A 53 13.48 -0.87 4.97
C GLY A 53 13.09 -0.75 3.51
N HIS A 54 12.80 0.46 3.03
CA HIS A 54 12.26 0.67 1.70
C HIS A 54 13.31 0.79 0.59
N GLN A 55 14.52 1.24 0.89
CA GLN A 55 15.60 1.40 -0.08
C GLN A 55 15.96 0.10 -0.84
N VAL A 56 15.70 -1.07 -0.23
CA VAL A 56 15.92 -2.38 -0.89
C VAL A 56 15.05 -2.51 -2.15
N HIS A 57 13.85 -1.96 -2.10
CA HIS A 57 12.92 -1.88 -3.22
C HIS A 57 13.46 -0.96 -4.33
N HIS A 58 14.00 0.21 -3.94
CA HIS A 58 14.57 1.20 -4.85
C HIS A 58 16.00 0.90 -5.35
N SER A 59 16.65 -0.12 -4.79
CA SER A 59 18.05 -0.43 -5.09
C SER A 59 18.27 -1.18 -6.41
N SER A 60 17.22 -1.49 -7.17
CA SER A 60 17.36 -2.26 -8.41
C SER A 60 17.89 -1.39 -9.55
N GLU A 61 18.97 -1.82 -10.19
CA GLU A 61 19.53 -1.16 -11.39
C GLU A 61 18.64 -1.34 -12.63
N HIS A 62 17.79 -2.37 -12.64
CA HIS A 62 16.82 -2.66 -13.69
C HIS A 62 15.40 -2.56 -13.13
N TYR A 63 14.53 -1.82 -13.82
CA TYR A 63 13.14 -1.67 -13.42
C TYR A 63 12.28 -2.69 -14.15
N ASN A 64 11.60 -3.59 -13.44
CA ASN A 64 10.64 -4.52 -14.03
C ASN A 64 9.73 -5.11 -12.96
N LEU A 65 8.87 -6.05 -13.32
CA LEU A 65 7.91 -6.65 -12.37
C LEU A 65 8.59 -7.34 -11.19
N LEU A 66 9.83 -7.81 -11.33
CA LEU A 66 10.58 -8.41 -10.22
C LEU A 66 11.05 -7.35 -9.21
N THR A 67 11.17 -6.09 -9.60
CA THR A 67 11.44 -4.97 -8.68
C THR A 67 10.35 -4.87 -7.61
N ALA A 68 9.08 -5.12 -7.99
CA ALA A 68 7.96 -5.18 -7.03
C ALA A 68 8.19 -6.21 -5.91
N LEU A 69 8.87 -7.30 -6.21
CA LEU A 69 9.11 -8.40 -5.28
C LEU A 69 10.36 -8.18 -4.39
N ARG A 70 11.22 -7.20 -4.68
CA ARG A 70 12.36 -6.81 -3.83
C ARG A 70 11.91 -6.03 -2.61
N GLN A 71 11.25 -6.69 -1.68
CA GLN A 71 10.82 -6.09 -0.41
C GLN A 71 11.75 -6.49 0.72
N SER A 72 12.13 -5.53 1.57
CA SER A 72 12.87 -5.83 2.79
C SER A 72 11.97 -6.54 3.80
N ILE A 73 12.56 -7.40 4.62
CA ILE A 73 11.88 -7.97 5.79
C ILE A 73 11.43 -6.82 6.74
N LEU A 74 12.25 -5.77 6.89
CA LEU A 74 11.94 -4.63 7.76
C LEU A 74 10.68 -3.87 7.33
N GLN A 75 10.41 -3.82 6.03
CA GLN A 75 9.18 -3.21 5.50
C GLN A 75 7.93 -3.93 6.00
N LYS A 76 7.96 -5.27 6.10
CA LYS A 76 6.85 -6.09 6.62
C LYS A 76 6.51 -5.81 8.10
N PHE A 77 7.44 -5.23 8.85
CA PHE A 77 7.26 -4.92 10.28
C PHE A 77 6.94 -3.44 10.54
N SER A 78 6.84 -2.60 9.51
CA SER A 78 6.66 -1.15 9.67
C SER A 78 5.34 -0.61 9.11
N SER A 79 4.67 -1.30 8.19
CA SER A 79 3.42 -0.82 7.56
C SER A 79 2.16 -1.00 8.42
N TRP A 80 2.15 -1.98 9.32
CA TRP A 80 0.92 -2.41 10.02
C TRP A 80 0.21 -1.32 10.83
N ILE A 81 0.96 -0.35 11.37
CA ILE A 81 0.43 0.73 12.22
C ILE A 81 -0.55 1.62 11.44
N PHE A 82 -0.27 1.84 10.15
CA PHE A 82 -1.05 2.74 9.29
C PHE A 82 -2.47 2.22 9.02
N TYR A 83 -2.71 0.92 9.19
CA TYR A 83 -4.01 0.31 8.97
C TYR A 83 -4.83 0.11 10.24
N LEU A 84 -4.23 0.24 11.44
CA LEU A 84 -4.92 -0.04 12.70
C LEU A 84 -6.17 0.81 12.95
N PRO A 85 -6.24 2.11 12.59
CA PRO A 85 -7.45 2.90 12.80
C PRO A 85 -8.69 2.29 12.14
N MET A 86 -8.53 1.59 11.00
CA MET A 86 -9.64 0.92 10.31
C MET A 86 -10.22 -0.25 11.10
N ALA A 87 -9.43 -0.89 11.96
CA ALA A 87 -9.88 -1.99 12.80
C ALA A 87 -10.91 -1.57 13.86
N LEU A 88 -11.20 -0.27 13.99
CA LEU A 88 -12.27 0.23 14.84
C LEU A 88 -13.68 0.02 14.26
N CYS A 89 -13.79 -0.18 12.94
CA CYS A 89 -15.07 -0.26 12.24
C CYS A 89 -15.14 -1.23 11.05
N ILE A 90 -14.02 -1.55 10.39
CA ILE A 90 -13.97 -2.41 9.19
C ILE A 90 -13.60 -3.87 9.53
N PRO A 91 -14.44 -4.86 9.14
CA PRO A 91 -14.18 -6.28 9.39
C PRO A 91 -12.84 -6.76 8.82
N PRO A 92 -12.10 -7.64 9.54
CA PRO A 92 -10.79 -8.12 9.10
C PRO A 92 -10.80 -8.86 7.76
N SER A 93 -11.90 -9.53 7.41
CA SER A 93 -12.05 -10.21 6.12
C SER A 93 -12.05 -9.23 4.94
N VAL A 94 -12.82 -8.14 5.05
CA VAL A 94 -12.90 -7.09 4.02
C VAL A 94 -11.57 -6.36 3.90
N PHE A 95 -10.93 -6.05 5.03
CA PHE A 95 -9.59 -5.48 5.08
C PHE A 95 -8.56 -6.38 4.38
N ALA A 96 -8.53 -7.67 4.71
CA ALA A 96 -7.58 -8.62 4.13
C ALA A 96 -7.73 -8.72 2.60
N VAL A 97 -8.96 -8.70 2.08
CA VAL A 97 -9.20 -8.70 0.63
C VAL A 97 -8.65 -7.43 -0.04
N HIS A 98 -8.90 -6.26 0.54
CA HIS A 98 -8.41 -5.00 -0.03
C HIS A 98 -6.90 -4.84 0.07
N LEU A 99 -6.26 -5.40 1.10
CA LEU A 99 -4.81 -5.46 1.18
C LEU A 99 -4.21 -6.23 -0.02
N GLN A 100 -4.87 -7.32 -0.44
CA GLN A 100 -4.44 -8.07 -1.63
C GLN A 100 -4.71 -7.31 -2.93
N PHE A 101 -5.83 -6.58 -3.04
CA PHE A 101 -6.08 -5.72 -4.20
C PHE A 101 -5.04 -4.61 -4.30
N ASN A 102 -4.70 -3.96 -3.18
CA ASN A 102 -3.64 -2.97 -3.15
C ASN A 102 -2.30 -3.59 -3.55
N LEU A 103 -1.95 -4.78 -3.02
CA LEU A 103 -0.71 -5.48 -3.41
C LEU A 103 -0.67 -5.78 -4.93
N LEU A 104 -1.78 -6.24 -5.51
CA LEU A 104 -1.87 -6.48 -6.95
C LEU A 104 -1.73 -5.17 -7.73
N TYR A 105 -2.35 -4.08 -7.24
CA TYR A 105 -2.21 -2.74 -7.80
C TYR A 105 -0.74 -2.27 -7.79
N GLN A 106 -0.08 -2.42 -6.65
CA GLN A 106 1.34 -2.06 -6.51
C GLN A 106 2.23 -2.94 -7.37
N PHE A 107 1.89 -4.21 -7.60
CA PHE A 107 2.69 -5.08 -8.46
C PHE A 107 2.65 -4.64 -9.92
N TRP A 108 1.47 -4.43 -10.52
CA TRP A 108 1.37 -4.22 -11.97
C TRP A 108 1.97 -2.90 -12.45
N ILE A 109 2.02 -1.87 -11.60
CA ILE A 109 2.64 -0.59 -11.96
C ILE A 109 4.16 -0.71 -12.15
N HIS A 110 4.79 -1.81 -11.73
CA HIS A 110 6.21 -2.10 -11.97
C HIS A 110 6.48 -2.69 -13.35
N THR A 111 6.02 -2.03 -14.41
CA THR A 111 6.25 -2.49 -15.78
C THR A 111 6.87 -1.41 -16.65
N GLU A 112 7.77 -1.83 -17.53
CA GLU A 112 8.33 -0.98 -18.59
C GLU A 112 7.48 -1.01 -19.87
N VAL A 113 6.58 -1.99 -20.00
CA VAL A 113 5.81 -2.23 -21.23
C VAL A 113 4.77 -1.14 -21.49
N ILE A 114 4.18 -0.60 -20.42
CA ILE A 114 3.15 0.45 -20.52
C ILE A 114 3.84 1.79 -20.31
N GLU A 115 4.06 2.52 -21.40
CA GLU A 115 4.79 3.79 -21.34
C GLU A 115 3.94 4.93 -20.77
N ASN A 116 2.67 5.03 -21.18
CA ASN A 116 1.77 6.13 -20.81
C ASN A 116 0.29 5.67 -20.86
N LEU A 117 -0.55 6.14 -19.93
CA LEU A 117 -2.00 5.85 -19.89
C LEU A 117 -2.90 7.06 -20.24
N GLY A 118 -2.31 8.10 -20.79
CA GLY A 118 -2.97 9.31 -21.23
C GLY A 118 -3.64 10.05 -20.07
N PRO A 119 -4.88 10.55 -20.24
CA PRO A 119 -5.58 11.29 -19.19
C PRO A 119 -5.79 10.55 -17.86
N LEU A 120 -5.68 9.21 -17.85
CA LEU A 120 -5.77 8.43 -16.61
C LEU A 120 -4.63 8.76 -15.63
N GLU A 121 -3.51 9.26 -16.14
CA GLU A 121 -2.37 9.68 -15.34
C GLU A 121 -2.68 10.88 -14.43
N PHE A 122 -3.71 11.67 -14.71
CA PHE A 122 -4.08 12.77 -13.82
C PHE A 122 -4.73 12.30 -12.52
N ILE A 123 -5.17 11.04 -12.44
CA ILE A 123 -5.98 10.52 -11.33
C ILE A 123 -5.34 9.28 -10.72
N LEU A 124 -4.73 8.42 -11.54
CA LEU A 124 -4.19 7.14 -11.10
C LEU A 124 -2.68 7.19 -10.94
N ASN A 125 -2.16 6.46 -9.96
CA ASN A 125 -0.75 6.07 -9.97
C ASN A 125 -0.55 5.03 -11.10
N THR A 126 0.31 5.34 -12.07
CA THR A 126 0.47 4.54 -13.30
C THR A 126 1.90 4.02 -13.42
N PRO A 127 2.17 3.08 -14.34
CA PRO A 127 3.52 2.62 -14.57
C PRO A 127 4.51 3.74 -14.93
N SER A 128 4.05 4.79 -15.62
CA SER A 128 4.92 5.92 -15.97
C SER A 128 5.33 6.73 -14.74
N HIS A 129 4.38 7.05 -13.86
CA HIS A 129 4.67 7.72 -12.60
C HIS A 129 5.62 6.89 -11.75
N HIS A 130 5.32 5.60 -11.60
CA HIS A 130 6.08 4.75 -10.71
C HIS A 130 7.52 4.51 -11.20
N ARG A 131 7.75 4.51 -12.52
CA ARG A 131 9.12 4.54 -13.08
C ARG A 131 9.86 5.82 -12.71
N VAL A 132 9.23 6.98 -12.85
CA VAL A 132 9.85 8.27 -12.47
C VAL A 132 10.19 8.28 -10.98
N HIS A 133 9.30 7.76 -10.15
CA HIS A 133 9.52 7.59 -8.72
C HIS A 133 10.75 6.73 -8.41
N HIS A 134 10.89 5.58 -9.06
CA HIS A 134 12.08 4.73 -8.91
C HIS A 134 13.35 5.34 -9.47
N GLY A 135 13.26 6.13 -10.54
CA GLY A 135 14.41 6.82 -11.15
C GLY A 135 14.82 8.13 -10.44
N ARG A 136 13.96 8.72 -9.61
CA ARG A 136 14.20 9.99 -8.90
C ARG A 136 13.61 9.96 -7.49
N GLN A 137 14.50 10.01 -6.50
CA GLN A 137 14.22 9.87 -5.06
C GLN A 137 13.19 10.86 -4.47
N TYR A 138 12.83 11.94 -5.16
CA TYR A 138 11.95 13.00 -4.64
C TYR A 138 10.52 12.99 -5.21
N CYS A 139 10.20 12.12 -6.17
CA CYS A 139 8.85 12.02 -6.72
C CYS A 139 8.01 11.04 -5.89
N ILE A 140 7.52 11.45 -4.72
CA ILE A 140 6.69 10.60 -3.85
C ILE A 140 5.29 10.49 -4.49
N LEU A 141 4.86 9.26 -4.80
CA LEU A 141 3.50 8.90 -5.24
C LEU A 141 2.74 8.22 -4.10
#